data_AF-A0A935W0K6-F1
#
_entry.id   AF-A0A935W0K6-F1
#
_cell.length_a   1.000
_cell.length_b   1.000
_cell.length_c   1.000
_cell.angle_alpha   90.00
_cell.angle_beta   90.00
_cell.angle_gamma   90.00
#
_symmetry.space_group_name_H-M   'P 1'
#
loop_
_entity.id
_entity.type
_entity.pdbx_description
1 polymer ?
#
loop_
_entity_poly.entity_id
_entity_poly.type
_entity_poly.pdbx_seq_one_letter_code
_entity_poly.pdbx_strand_id
1 'polypeptide(L)'
;MAEAVLEKAICAACGVDVREGTQFCYNCGKPVPNGLESTVVPAELSGNADPGSNIENDDKIETNDKAEKLAAAATERKRSRVGQRKPKKVIWEEPGAASNRMFILVCLLITVIAGALVFLMVFMK
;
A
#
# COMPACT_ATOMS: atom_id res chain seq x y z
N MET A 1 17.75 7.70 18.36
CA MET A 1 17.04 8.11 17.13
C MET A 1 17.72 7.36 16.00
N ALA A 2 17.08 6.34 15.43
CA ALA A 2 17.65 5.58 14.32
C ALA A 2 16.87 5.97 13.06
N GLU A 3 17.41 6.89 12.27
CA GLU A 3 17.00 7.06 10.88
C GLU A 3 17.46 5.82 10.11
N ALA A 4 16.53 4.89 9.88
CA ALA A 4 16.72 3.89 8.85
C ALA A 4 16.55 4.61 7.50
N VAL A 5 17.67 5.00 6.91
CA VAL A 5 17.73 5.38 5.48
C VAL A 5 17.45 4.10 4.71
N LEU A 6 16.17 3.83 4.48
CA LEU A 6 15.71 2.78 3.58
C LEU A 6 16.14 3.23 2.18
N GLU A 7 17.19 2.62 1.63
CA GLU A 7 17.54 2.80 0.23
C GLU A 7 16.28 2.50 -0.61
N LYS A 8 15.95 3.45 -1.49
CA LYS A 8 14.77 3.37 -2.34
C LYS A 8 15.23 2.90 -3.70
N ALA A 9 14.93 1.65 -4.03
CA ALA A 9 15.12 1.17 -5.39
C ALA A 9 14.09 1.80 -6.33
N ILE A 10 14.50 2.28 -7.50
CA ILE A 10 13.59 2.83 -8.51
C ILE A 10 13.36 1.78 -9.60
N CYS A 11 12.10 1.58 -10.00
CA CYS A 11 11.78 0.66 -11.08
C CYS A 11 12.33 1.16 -12.42
N ALA A 12 13.26 0.42 -13.04
CA ALA A 12 13.80 0.75 -14.37
C ALA A 12 12.72 0.80 -15.48
N ALA A 13 11.58 0.14 -15.30
CA ALA A 13 10.53 0.07 -16.32
C ALA A 13 9.48 1.18 -16.25
N CYS A 14 9.30 1.84 -15.10
CA CYS A 14 8.26 2.88 -14.95
C CYS A 14 8.69 4.09 -14.11
N GLY A 15 9.90 4.09 -13.57
CA GLY A 15 10.46 5.20 -12.79
C GLY A 15 9.84 5.39 -11.40
N VAL A 16 8.99 4.46 -10.94
CA VAL A 16 8.33 4.56 -9.64
C VAL A 16 9.21 3.94 -8.56
N ASP A 17 9.19 4.54 -7.37
CA ASP A 17 9.80 4.01 -6.16
C ASP A 17 9.26 2.61 -5.84
N VAL A 18 10.18 1.67 -5.67
CA VAL A 18 9.89 0.29 -5.30
C VAL A 18 10.66 -0.05 -4.03
N ARG A 19 10.02 -0.85 -3.17
CA ARG A 19 10.65 -1.35 -1.95
C ARG A 19 11.71 -2.40 -2.32
N GLU A 20 12.81 -2.38 -1.61
CA GLU A 20 13.88 -3.36 -1.74
C GLU A 20 13.40 -4.77 -1.43
N GLY A 21 13.95 -5.77 -2.11
CA GLY A 21 13.56 -7.18 -1.95
C GLY A 21 12.23 -7.57 -2.60
N THR A 22 11.57 -6.66 -3.32
CA THR A 22 10.32 -6.98 -4.02
C THR A 22 10.59 -7.55 -5.40
N GLN A 23 10.03 -8.72 -5.71
CA GLN A 23 10.31 -9.39 -7.00
C GLN A 23 9.62 -8.70 -8.18
N PHE A 24 8.55 -7.95 -7.94
CA PHE A 24 7.76 -7.27 -8.98
C PHE A 24 7.39 -5.84 -8.55
N CYS A 25 7.35 -4.91 -9.50
CA CYS A 25 6.91 -3.54 -9.26
C CYS A 25 5.40 -3.45 -9.06
N TYR A 26 4.95 -2.87 -7.95
CA TYR A 26 3.52 -2.69 -7.62
C TYR A 26 2.75 -1.77 -8.59
N ASN A 27 3.47 -0.94 -9.36
CA ASN A 27 2.85 -0.02 -10.33
C ASN A 27 2.72 -0.63 -11.72
N CYS A 28 3.77 -1.27 -12.24
CA CYS A 28 3.80 -1.75 -13.63
C CYS A 28 3.76 -3.28 -13.79
N GLY A 29 3.96 -4.04 -12.70
CA GLY A 29 3.96 -5.50 -12.70
C GLY A 29 5.19 -6.16 -13.33
N LYS A 30 6.17 -5.38 -13.79
CA LYS A 30 7.43 -5.93 -14.33
C LYS A 30 8.35 -6.39 -13.20
N PRO A 31 9.15 -7.44 -13.42
CA PRO A 31 10.12 -7.90 -12.42
C PRO A 31 11.14 -6.81 -12.14
N VAL A 32 11.53 -6.66 -10.88
CA VAL A 32 12.63 -5.78 -10.47
C VAL A 32 13.88 -6.63 -10.35
N PRO A 33 14.99 -6.25 -11.03
CA PRO A 33 16.24 -6.99 -10.92
C PRO A 33 16.82 -6.78 -9.51
N ASN A 34 16.48 -7.67 -8.59
CA ASN A 34 17.07 -7.69 -7.26
C ASN A 34 18.42 -8.41 -7.36
N GLY A 35 19.52 -7.66 -7.34
CA GLY A 35 20.85 -8.20 -7.11
C GLY A 35 21.10 -8.35 -5.62
N LEU A 36 21.54 -9.54 -5.20
CA LEU A 36 22.14 -9.91 -3.90
C LEU A 36 21.20 -10.50 -2.82
N GLU A 37 21.09 -11.84 -2.91
CA GLU A 37 21.39 -12.81 -1.84
C GLU A 37 20.47 -12.92 -0.59
N SER A 38 19.65 -13.97 -0.59
CA SER A 38 19.50 -14.83 0.58
C SER A 38 19.38 -16.28 0.10
N THR A 39 20.46 -17.00 0.40
CA THR A 39 20.73 -18.44 0.27
C THR A 39 19.53 -19.31 0.61
N VAL A 40 19.10 -20.21 -0.30
CA VAL A 40 19.13 -21.69 -0.22
C VAL A 40 18.85 -22.26 -1.64
N VAL A 41 19.75 -23.10 -2.16
CA VAL A 41 19.58 -23.92 -3.40
C VAL A 41 19.50 -25.40 -2.97
N PRO A 42 18.68 -26.27 -3.61
CA PRO A 42 19.14 -27.13 -4.72
C PRO A 42 18.20 -27.02 -5.94
N ALA A 43 18.67 -26.86 -7.19
CA ALA A 43 19.10 -27.92 -8.12
C ALA A 43 18.00 -28.99 -8.31
N GLU A 44 17.38 -29.29 -9.45
CA GLU A 44 17.62 -29.12 -10.90
C GLU A 44 16.21 -29.14 -11.58
N LEU A 45 15.97 -28.58 -12.78
CA LEU A 45 16.12 -29.34 -14.02
C LEU A 45 16.15 -28.40 -15.24
N SER A 46 17.19 -28.65 -16.01
CA SER A 46 17.50 -28.19 -17.36
C SER A 46 16.35 -28.29 -18.37
N GLY A 47 16.36 -27.34 -19.31
CA GLY A 47 15.62 -27.40 -20.57
C GLY A 47 16.31 -26.48 -21.59
N ASN A 48 17.41 -26.97 -22.16
CA ASN A 48 18.21 -26.35 -23.22
C ASN A 48 17.37 -25.93 -24.44
N ALA A 49 17.72 -24.81 -25.06
CA ALA A 49 17.44 -24.54 -26.47
C ALA A 49 18.53 -23.65 -27.08
N ASP A 50 19.56 -24.29 -27.65
CA ASP A 50 20.40 -23.76 -28.72
C ASP A 50 19.74 -24.11 -30.09
N PRO A 51 20.25 -23.65 -31.25
CA PRO A 51 20.29 -22.27 -31.73
C PRO A 51 19.75 -22.18 -33.18
N GLY A 52 19.36 -20.97 -33.60
CA GLY A 52 19.36 -20.59 -35.02
C GLY A 52 18.22 -21.09 -35.91
N SER A 53 17.30 -20.18 -36.24
CA SER A 53 16.79 -20.09 -37.61
C SER A 53 16.77 -18.62 -38.03
N ASN A 54 17.55 -18.31 -39.07
CA ASN A 54 17.34 -17.11 -39.87
C ASN A 54 15.95 -17.25 -40.49
N ILE A 55 14.98 -16.49 -40.01
CA ILE A 55 13.72 -16.27 -40.71
C ILE A 55 13.75 -14.84 -41.25
N GLU A 56 13.72 -14.80 -42.57
CA GLU A 56 13.68 -13.62 -43.41
C GLU A 56 12.52 -12.69 -43.04
N ASN A 57 12.69 -11.42 -43.38
CA ASN A 57 12.09 -10.24 -42.75
C ASN A 57 10.57 -10.04 -42.95
N ASP A 58 9.78 -11.07 -43.26
CA ASP A 58 8.33 -10.96 -43.48
C ASP A 58 7.49 -11.15 -42.20
N ASP A 59 7.96 -11.93 -41.21
CA ASP A 59 7.26 -12.13 -39.94
C ASP A 59 7.32 -10.90 -39.00
N LYS A 60 8.25 -9.97 -39.24
CA LYS A 60 8.39 -8.76 -38.41
C LYS A 60 7.21 -7.81 -38.57
N ILE A 61 6.57 -7.74 -39.73
CA ILE A 61 5.46 -6.80 -39.95
C ILE A 61 4.22 -7.30 -39.19
N GLU A 62 3.87 -8.58 -39.32
CA GLU A 62 2.73 -9.15 -38.61
C GLU A 62 2.91 -9.16 -37.08
N THR A 63 4.13 -9.41 -36.60
CA THR A 63 4.41 -9.43 -35.15
C THR A 63 4.37 -8.03 -34.53
N ASN A 64 4.80 -6.99 -35.24
CA ASN A 64 4.66 -5.60 -34.79
C ASN A 64 3.19 -5.15 -34.77
N ASP A 65 2.41 -5.49 -35.80
CA ASP A 65 0.98 -5.16 -35.85
C ASP A 65 0.18 -5.85 -34.74
N LYS A 66 0.52 -7.12 -34.46
CA LYS A 66 -0.05 -7.88 -33.34
C LYS A 66 0.38 -7.26 -32.00
N ALA A 67 1.66 -6.92 -31.84
CA ALA A 67 2.17 -6.28 -30.63
C ALA A 67 1.52 -4.91 -30.37
N GLU A 68 1.28 -4.11 -31.41
CA GLU A 68 0.61 -2.81 -31.31
C GLU A 68 -0.87 -2.96 -30.93
N LYS A 69 -1.59 -3.90 -31.55
CA LYS A 69 -2.98 -4.24 -31.18
C LYS A 69 -3.08 -4.74 -29.75
N LEU A 70 -2.13 -5.56 -29.30
CA LEU A 70 -2.06 -6.05 -27.91
C LEU A 70 -1.72 -4.93 -26.93
N ALA A 71 -0.85 -4.00 -27.31
CA ALA A 71 -0.50 -2.82 -26.52
C ALA A 71 -1.70 -1.87 -26.38
N ALA A 72 -2.45 -1.62 -27.47
CA ALA A 72 -3.69 -0.85 -27.45
C ALA A 72 -4.76 -1.51 -26.56
N ALA A 73 -4.90 -2.83 -26.64
CA ALA A 73 -5.80 -3.57 -25.75
C ALA A 73 -5.34 -3.55 -24.27
N ALA A 74 -4.04 -3.39 -24.01
CA ALA A 74 -3.50 -3.27 -22.66
C ALA A 74 -3.69 -1.86 -22.08
N THR A 75 -3.54 -0.80 -22.89
CA THR A 75 -3.79 0.59 -22.45
C THR A 75 -5.26 0.82 -22.16
N GLU A 76 -6.17 0.25 -22.96
CA GLU A 76 -7.61 0.33 -22.71
C GLU A 76 -8.01 -0.35 -21.39
N ARG A 77 -7.43 -1.54 -21.09
CA ARG A 77 -7.63 -2.21 -19.80
C ARG A 77 -7.06 -1.43 -18.61
N LYS A 78 -6.02 -0.61 -18.80
CA LYS A 78 -5.51 0.27 -17.75
C LYS A 78 -6.44 1.46 -17.54
N ARG A 79 -7.04 2.00 -18.61
CA ARG A 79 -7.98 3.12 -18.55
C ARG A 79 -9.25 2.79 -17.76
N SER A 80 -9.80 1.60 -17.94
CA SER A 80 -10.97 1.14 -17.16
C SER A 80 -10.69 1.01 -15.67
N ARG A 81 -9.49 0.53 -15.29
CA ARG A 81 -9.05 0.44 -13.89
C ARG A 81 -8.86 1.81 -13.24
N VAL A 82 -8.39 2.81 -13.99
CA VAL A 82 -8.19 4.17 -13.49
C VAL A 82 -9.53 4.90 -13.34
N GLY A 83 -10.46 4.74 -14.28
CA GLY A 83 -11.79 5.37 -14.24
C GLY A 83 -12.69 4.88 -13.10
N GLN A 84 -12.53 3.63 -12.66
CA GLN A 84 -13.34 3.08 -11.56
C GLN A 84 -12.83 3.43 -10.15
N ARG A 85 -11.61 3.98 -10.01
CA ARG A 85 -11.08 4.38 -8.70
C ARG A 85 -11.62 5.74 -8.31
N LYS A 86 -12.79 5.76 -7.66
CA LYS A 86 -13.30 6.95 -6.97
C LYS A 86 -12.28 7.35 -5.89
N PRO A 87 -11.73 8.57 -5.88
CA PRO A 87 -10.82 9.01 -4.84
C PRO A 87 -11.58 9.05 -3.51
N LYS A 88 -11.19 8.20 -2.55
CA LYS A 88 -11.73 8.21 -1.20
C LYS A 88 -11.21 9.47 -0.51
N LYS A 89 -12.03 10.52 -0.44
CA LYS A 89 -11.71 11.73 0.33
C LYS A 89 -11.79 11.37 1.82
N VAL A 90 -10.63 11.22 2.46
CA VAL A 90 -10.54 11.07 3.90
C VAL A 90 -10.65 12.47 4.49
N ILE A 91 -11.84 12.81 4.97
CA ILE A 91 -12.07 14.01 5.76
C ILE A 91 -11.78 13.60 7.20
N TRP A 92 -10.67 14.12 7.73
CA TRP A 92 -10.42 14.03 9.16
C TRP A 92 -11.40 14.97 9.84
N GLU A 93 -12.42 14.40 10.48
CA GLU A 93 -13.31 15.14 11.35
C GLU A 93 -12.62 15.25 12.70
N GLU A 94 -12.40 16.48 13.17
CA GLU A 94 -11.90 16.71 14.52
C GLU A 94 -12.90 16.08 15.50
N PRO A 95 -12.45 15.31 16.51
CA PRO A 95 -13.35 14.70 17.48
C PRO A 95 -14.21 15.80 18.10
N GLY A 96 -15.47 15.84 17.66
CA GLY A 96 -16.40 16.94 17.93
C GLY A 96 -16.40 17.23 19.41
N ALA A 97 -15.91 18.42 19.76
CA ALA A 97 -15.74 18.98 21.10
C ALA A 97 -16.18 18.01 22.21
N ALA A 98 -15.25 17.18 22.68
CA ALA A 98 -15.46 16.33 23.85
C ALA A 98 -15.93 17.24 24.98
N SER A 99 -17.25 17.29 25.17
CA SER A 99 -17.88 18.30 26.02
C SER A 99 -17.69 17.87 27.46
N ASN A 100 -16.52 18.20 28.01
CA ASN A 100 -16.14 17.95 29.40
C ASN A 100 -17.15 18.52 30.41
N ARG A 101 -18.10 19.36 29.95
CA ARG A 101 -19.28 19.80 30.69
C ARG A 101 -20.02 18.64 31.36
N MET A 102 -20.27 17.54 30.65
CA MET A 102 -20.98 16.40 31.25
C MET A 102 -20.16 15.73 32.36
N PHE A 103 -18.85 15.62 32.16
CA PHE A 103 -17.95 15.06 33.17
C PHE A 103 -17.87 15.94 34.42
N ILE A 104 -17.75 17.26 34.25
CA ILE A 104 -17.71 18.23 35.36
C ILE A 104 -19.00 18.20 36.18
N LEU A 105 -20.17 18.13 35.53
CA LEU A 105 -21.46 18.04 36.22
C LEU A 105 -21.59 16.74 37.05
N VAL A 106 -21.16 15.60 36.49
CA VAL A 106 -21.18 14.31 37.19
C VAL A 106 -20.23 14.32 38.39
N CYS A 107 -19.01 14.85 38.23
CA CYS A 107 -18.06 14.97 39.33
C CYS A 107 -18.61 15.86 40.46
N LEU A 108 -19.18 17.03 40.14
CA LEU A 108 -19.77 17.91 41.14
C LEU A 108 -20.91 17.22 41.91
N LEU A 109 -21.80 16.54 41.19
CA LEU A 109 -22.90 15.79 41.81
C LEU A 109 -22.38 14.74 42.80
N ILE A 110 -21.38 13.95 42.41
CA ILE A 110 -20.76 12.94 43.29
C ILE A 110 -20.14 13.59 44.53
N THR A 111 -19.42 14.70 44.37
CA THR A 111 -18.81 15.40 45.51
C THR A 111 -19.84 15.95 46.49
N VAL A 112 -20.96 16.49 46.00
CA VAL A 112 -22.06 16.99 46.84
C VAL A 112 -22.74 15.85 47.59
N ILE A 113 -23.01 14.72 46.92
CA ILE A 113 -23.60 13.55 47.58
C ILE A 113 -22.67 13.01 48.66
N ALA A 114 -21.39 12.83 48.36
CA ALA A 114 -20.41 12.35 49.34
C ALA A 114 -20.30 13.30 50.54
N GLY A 115 -20.24 14.61 50.30
CA GLY A 115 -20.23 15.63 51.34
C GLY A 115 -21.50 15.60 52.20
N ALA A 116 -22.67 15.43 51.58
CA ALA A 116 -23.94 15.31 52.29
C ALA A 116 -23.99 14.03 53.14
N LEU A 117 -23.53 12.89 52.64
CA LEU A 117 -23.46 11.64 53.41
C LEU A 117 -22.55 11.79 54.63
N VAL A 118 -21.38 12.41 54.48
CA VAL A 118 -20.48 12.71 55.60
C VAL A 118 -21.14 13.66 56.59
N PHE A 119 -21.76 14.74 56.09
CA PHE A 119 -22.47 15.70 56.93
C PHE A 119 -23.59 15.04 57.73
N LEU A 120 -24.43 14.23 57.09
CA LEU A 120 -25.50 13.48 57.76
C LEU A 120 -24.93 12.50 58.79
N MET A 121 -23.83 11.80 58.48
CA MET A 121 -23.19 10.90 59.45
C MET A 121 -22.57 11.61 60.65
N VAL A 122 -22.12 12.86 60.50
CA VAL A 122 -21.55 13.66 61.60
C VAL A 122 -22.63 14.37 62.41
N PHE A 123 -23.66 14.92 61.76
CA PHE A 123 -24.65 15.78 62.40
C PHE A 123 -25.95 15.06 62.83
N MET A 124 -26.28 13.92 62.23
CA MET A 124 -27.43 13.10 62.66
C MET A 124 -27.02 11.93 63.55
N LYS A 125 -25.80 11.96 64.09
CA LYS A 125 -25.32 11.01 65.09
C LYS A 125 -25.53 11.54 66.50
#